data_AF-A0A6C1NXQ1-F1
#
_entry.id   AF-A0A6C1NXQ1-F1
#
_cell.length_a   1.000
_cell.length_b   1.000
_cell.length_c   1.000
_cell.angle_alpha   90.00
_cell.angle_beta   90.00
_cell.angle_gamma   90.00
#
_symmetry.space_group_name_H-M   'P 1'
#
loop_
_entity.id
_entity.type
_entity.pdbx_description
1 polymer ?
#
loop_
_entity_poly.entity_id
_entity_poly.type
_entity_poly.pdbx_seq_one_letter_code
_entity_poly.pdbx_strand_id
1 'polypeptide(L)' 'MATNVLTSEMKKVVIRFSGDSGDGMQLTGDIFSQSSGQAGHDLTTIPDFPAEIRAPQGSVGGVSSFQIQIGGTEIYTPG' A
#
# COMPACT_ATOMS: atom_id res chain seq x y z
N MET A 1 -20.83 25.57 1.03
CA MET A 1 -19.37 25.44 1.02
C MET A 1 -19.00 24.65 2.27
N ALA A 2 -18.88 23.32 2.16
CA ALA A 2 -18.46 22.51 3.31
C ALA A 2 -16.96 22.73 3.50
N THR A 3 -16.58 23.36 4.61
CA THR A 3 -15.19 23.48 5.03
C THR A 3 -14.70 22.07 5.32
N ASN A 4 -13.94 21.51 4.38
CA ASN A 4 -13.29 20.22 4.57
C ASN A 4 -12.16 20.45 5.57
N VAL A 5 -12.46 20.25 6.85
CA VAL A 5 -11.45 20.25 7.90
C VAL A 5 -10.62 19.00 7.68
N LEU A 6 -9.53 19.15 6.92
CA LEU A 6 -8.45 18.16 6.91
C LEU A 6 -7.91 18.14 8.34
N THR A 7 -8.40 17.22 9.15
CA THR A 7 -7.93 16.99 10.51
C THR A 7 -6.44 16.72 10.45
N SER A 8 -5.65 17.68 10.93
CA SER A 8 -4.18 17.72 10.93
C SER A 8 -3.53 16.68 11.85
N GLU A 9 -4.19 15.55 12.11
CA GLU A 9 -3.81 14.59 13.16
C GLU A 9 -3.44 13.19 12.65
N MET A 10 -3.52 12.90 11.35
CA MET A 10 -2.98 11.63 10.85
C MET A 10 -1.46 11.69 10.72
N LYS A 11 -0.79 11.15 11.76
CA LYS A 11 0.60 10.70 11.71
C LYS A 11 0.78 9.70 10.56
N LYS A 12 1.97 9.69 9.95
CA LYS A 12 2.31 8.78 8.84
C LYS A 12 2.03 7.33 9.24
N VAL A 13 1.33 6.57 8.41
CA VAL A 13 0.99 5.15 8.64
C VAL A 13 1.60 4.32 7.53
N VAL A 14 2.23 3.20 7.88
CA VAL A 14 2.76 2.21 6.94
C VAL A 14 1.84 0.98 6.95
N ILE A 15 1.39 0.56 5.78
CA ILE A 15 0.54 -0.61 5.57
C ILE A 15 1.25 -1.53 4.60
N ARG A 16 1.25 -2.84 4.88
CA ARG A 16 1.75 -3.87 3.98
C ARG A 16 0.67 -4.91 3.73
N PHE A 17 0.27 -5.07 2.48
CA PHE A 17 -0.53 -6.18 2.00
C PHE A 17 0.41 -7.33 1.65
N SER A 18 0.17 -8.52 2.20
CA SER A 18 0.99 -9.71 1.94
C SER A 18 0.10 -10.92 1.70
N GLY A 19 0.50 -11.76 0.75
CA GLY A 19 -0.27 -12.93 0.34
C GLY A 19 0.48 -13.73 -0.73
N ASP A 20 -0.06 -14.88 -1.10
CA ASP A 20 0.54 -15.71 -2.14
C ASP A 20 0.53 -14.97 -3.49
N SER A 21 1.57 -15.20 -4.29
CA SER A 21 1.65 -14.65 -5.64
C SER A 21 0.45 -15.10 -6.46
N GLY A 22 -0.27 -14.13 -7.04
CA GLY A 22 -1.52 -14.37 -7.77
C GLY A 22 -2.79 -14.09 -6.96
N ASP A 23 -2.71 -13.89 -5.64
CA ASP A 23 -3.87 -13.52 -4.81
C ASP A 23 -4.28 -12.05 -4.95
N GLY A 24 -3.52 -11.26 -5.71
CA GLY A 24 -3.89 -9.89 -6.07
C GLY A 24 -3.39 -8.80 -5.11
N MET A 25 -2.33 -9.05 -4.33
CA MET A 25 -1.77 -8.04 -3.41
C MET A 25 -1.41 -6.72 -4.09
N GLN A 26 -0.98 -6.76 -5.35
CA GLN A 26 -0.68 -5.57 -6.14
C GLN A 26 -1.94 -4.84 -6.55
N LEU A 27 -2.97 -5.56 -7.00
CA LEU A 27 -4.27 -4.98 -7.34
C LEU A 27 -4.92 -4.33 -6.10
N THR A 28 -4.88 -5.01 -4.95
CA THR A 28 -5.35 -4.46 -3.68
C THR A 28 -4.58 -3.19 -3.32
N GLY A 29 -3.25 -3.23 -3.41
CA GLY A 29 -2.38 -2.08 -3.16
C GLY A 29 -2.67 -0.89 -4.07
N ASP A 30 -2.84 -1.13 -5.37
CA ASP A 30 -3.13 -0.09 -6.37
C ASP A 30 -4.50 0.56 -6.14
N ILE A 31 -5.54 -0.23 -5.85
CA ILE A 31 -6.88 0.29 -5.54
C ILE A 31 -6.86 1.09 -4.24
N PHE A 32 -6.17 0.59 -3.20
CA PHE A 32 -6.03 1.30 -1.93
C PHE A 32 -5.27 2.62 -2.09
N SER A 33 -4.20 2.63 -2.88
CA SER A 33 -3.39 3.82 -3.17
C SER A 33 -4.22 4.89 -3.89
N GLN A 34 -4.99 4.49 -4.92
CA GLN A 34 -5.88 5.39 -5.64
C GLN A 34 -6.95 5.98 -4.72
N SER A 35 -7.59 5.15 -3.89
CA SER A 35 -8.59 5.62 -2.93
C SER A 35 -8.00 6.57 -1.88
N SER A 36 -6.79 6.30 -1.40
CA SER A 36 -6.08 7.16 -0.44
C SER A 36 -5.72 8.52 -1.04
N GLY A 37 -5.23 8.54 -2.29
CA GLY A 37 -4.97 9.78 -3.01
C GLY A 37 -6.24 10.59 -3.27
N GLN A 38 -7.36 9.93 -3.62
CA GLN A 38 -8.67 10.57 -3.77
C GLN A 38 -9.21 11.15 -2.44
N ALA A 39 -8.85 10.56 -1.31
CA ALA A 39 -9.16 11.07 0.03
C ALA A 39 -8.28 12.27 0.45
N GLY A 40 -7.27 12.64 -0.36
CA GLY A 40 -6.39 13.78 -0.09
C GLY A 40 -5.16 13.45 0.75
N HIS A 41 -4.75 12.18 0.82
CA HIS A 41 -3.51 11.78 1.48
C HIS A 41 -2.34 11.81 0.51
N ASP A 42 -1.18 12.26 1.01
CA ASP A 42 0.08 12.01 0.32
C ASP A 42 0.54 10.59 0.62
N LEU A 43 1.23 9.98 -0.34
CA LEU A 43 1.60 8.57 -0.27
C LEU A 43 2.84 8.22 -1.08
N THR A 44 3.51 7.15 -0.66
CA THR A 44 4.57 6.48 -1.43
C THR A 44 4.39 4.98 -1.33
N THR A 45 4.61 4.26 -2.43
CA THR A 45 4.40 2.81 -2.52
C THR A 45 5.70 2.09 -2.88
N ILE A 46 5.78 0.82 -2.49
CA ILE A 46 6.79 -0.12 -2.94
C ILE A 46 6.14 -1.50 -3.14
N PRO A 47 5.95 -1.94 -4.39
CA PRO A 47 5.52 -3.30 -4.67
C PRO A 47 6.72 -4.26 -4.52
N ASP A 48 6.45 -5.46 -4.03
CA ASP A 48 7.43 -6.52 -3.87
C ASP A 48 6.90 -7.82 -4.50
N PHE A 49 7.71 -8.41 -5.36
CA PHE A 49 7.36 -9.56 -6.17
C PHE A 49 8.33 -10.71 -5.85
N PRO A 50 7.82 -11.93 -5.62
CA PRO A 50 8.68 -13.07 -5.38
C PRO A 50 9.52 -13.41 -6.59
N ALA A 51 10.71 -13.96 -6.36
CA ALA A 51 11.59 -14.45 -7.42
C ALA A 51 11.01 -15.69 -8.14
N GLU A 52 10.13 -16.45 -7.49
CA GLU A 52 9.49 -17.63 -8.05
C GLU A 52 8.09 -17.31 -8.59
N ILE A 53 7.95 -17.38 -9.91
CA ILE A 53 6.67 -17.20 -10.61
C ILE A 53 5.68 -18.36 -10.32
N ARG A 54 6.16 -19.51 -9.83
CA ARG A 54 5.35 -20.69 -9.47
C ARG A 54 5.87 -21.42 -8.22
N ALA A 55 6.04 -20.69 -7.14
CA ALA A 55 6.34 -21.33 -5.87
C ALA A 55 5.17 -22.27 -5.46
N PRO A 56 5.43 -23.38 -4.75
CA PRO A 56 4.35 -24.17 -4.15
C PRO A 56 3.43 -23.29 -3.30
N GLN A 57 2.12 -23.53 -3.33
CA GLN A 57 1.18 -22.75 -2.52
C GLN A 57 1.52 -22.80 -1.03
N GLY A 58 1.41 -21.65 -0.36
CA GLY A 58 1.80 -21.49 1.04
C GLY A 58 3.31 -21.53 1.31
N SER A 59 4.16 -21.46 0.28
CA SER A 59 5.62 -21.36 0.46
C SER A 59 6.09 -19.91 0.55
N VAL A 60 7.13 -19.68 1.36
CA VAL A 60 7.73 -18.34 1.54
C VAL A 60 8.27 -17.78 0.22
N GLY A 61 8.77 -18.65 -0.68
CA GLY A 61 9.26 -18.25 -2.00
C GLY A 61 8.18 -17.69 -2.92
N GLY A 62 6.90 -17.96 -2.64
CA GLY A 62 5.75 -17.48 -3.38
C GLY A 62 5.06 -16.26 -2.78
N VAL A 63 5.54 -15.74 -1.65
CA VAL A 63 4.89 -14.61 -1.00
C VAL A 63 5.21 -13.32 -1.77
N SER A 64 4.16 -12.56 -2.07
CA SER A 64 4.25 -11.21 -2.62
C SER A 64 3.80 -10.18 -1.59
N SER A 65 4.23 -8.93 -1.76
CA SER A 65 3.70 -7.86 -0.93
C SER A 65 3.56 -6.53 -1.67
N PHE A 66 2.75 -5.65 -1.09
CA PHE A 66 2.62 -4.27 -1.51
C PHE A 66 2.65 -3.40 -0.26
N GLN A 67 3.65 -2.54 -0.14
CA GLN A 67 3.75 -1.61 0.97
C GLN A 67 3.40 -0.19 0.51
N ILE A 68 2.69 0.52 1.36
CA ILE A 68 2.32 1.91 1.20
C ILE A 68 2.52 2.66 2.51
N GLN A 69 3.09 3.85 2.44
CA GLN A 69 3.01 4.83 3.51
C GLN A 69 2.04 5.94 3.10
N ILE A 70 1.08 6.26 3.96
CA ILE A 70 0.10 7.34 3.77
C ILE A 70 0.19 8.36 4.91
N GLY A 71 -0.16 9.61 4.65
CA GLY A 71 -0.26 10.62 5.70
C GLY A 71 -0.94 11.91 5.27
N GLY A 72 -1.24 12.77 6.25
CA GLY A 72 -1.69 14.15 6.02
C GLY A 72 -0.55 15.15 5.82
N THR A 73 0.68 14.67 5.70
CA THR A 73 1.92 15.44 5.49
C THR A 73 2.70 14.82 4.34
N GLU A 74 3.71 15.51 3.83
CA GLU A 74 4.56 15.02 2.75
C GLU A 74 5.23 13.67 3.09
N ILE A 75 5.10 12.71 2.18
CA ILE A 75 5.63 11.35 2.24
C ILE A 75 6.65 11.17 1.12
N TYR A 76 7.89 10.85 1.48
CA TYR A 76 8.99 10.66 0.52
C TYR A 76 9.54 9.23 0.50
N THR A 77 9.07 8.39 1.43
CA THR A 77 9.51 7.02 1.63
C THR A 77 8.28 6.13 1.79
N PRO A 78 8.34 4.86 1.41
CA PRO A 78 7.23 3.93 1.64
C PRO A 78 7.15 3.42 3.08
N GLY A 79 8.06 3.84 3.99
CA GLY A 79 8.13 3.40 5.38
C GLY A 79 9.35 2.55 5.68
#